data_AF-A0A7J7USY2-F1
#
_entry.id   AF-A0A7J7USY2-F1
#
_cell.length_a   1.000
_cell.length_b   1.000
_cell.length_c   1.000
_cell.angle_alpha   90.00
_cell.angle_beta   90.00
_cell.angle_gamma   90.00
#
_symmetry.space_group_name_H-M   'P 1'
#
loop_
_entity.id
_entity.type
_entity.pdbx_description
1 polymer ?
#
loop_
_entity_poly.entity_id
_entity_poly.type
_entity_poly.pdbx_seq_one_letter_code
_entity_poly.pdbx_strand_id
1 'polypeptide(L)'
;MMASCELRWPPPHRRGGAFSFWCSPGILLVALGLLLPMCSGACDELPTFTTMKLKGDAAPHYAPGDTIEYECLPGYKHLVPILPTSTVCETDNTWSPLEEACTKKSCPPPREPSNGKLVYVSENMEFGSQAHYACNQGYYLVGPKILHCGLSGNDVGWSEEPPHCDKILCQPPPQIPNGEFTNNYKDTFEYNEAVSYRCKPSNGSDEYSLIGASRLVCSGPNRWSPDPPECKVVKCEYPALENGRLVSGFGKNFQYKSKVTFECLEGFSLEGSSSIVCEADSTWEPDIPKCVEGFY
;
A
#
# COMPACT_ATOMS: atom_id res chain seq x y z
N MET A 1 11.68 -15.99 -58.71
CA MET A 1 10.36 -15.59 -58.15
C MET A 1 10.65 -14.45 -57.19
N MET A 2 10.60 -13.20 -57.68
CA MET A 2 9.45 -12.28 -57.54
C MET A 2 9.19 -11.95 -56.05
N ALA A 3 9.14 -10.71 -55.55
CA ALA A 3 8.89 -9.44 -56.23
C ALA A 3 9.45 -8.24 -55.44
N SER A 4 9.77 -7.19 -56.19
CA SER A 4 9.97 -5.80 -55.77
C SER A 4 8.68 -5.15 -55.26
N CYS A 5 8.81 -4.06 -54.49
CA CYS A 5 8.05 -2.82 -54.76
C CYS A 5 8.71 -1.56 -54.15
N GLU A 6 9.35 -0.80 -55.04
CA GLU A 6 9.47 0.67 -55.15
C GLU A 6 8.19 1.43 -54.67
N LEU A 7 8.11 2.74 -54.32
CA LEU A 7 8.78 4.01 -54.68
C LEU A 7 8.18 5.11 -53.76
N ARG A 8 8.87 6.25 -53.53
CA ARG A 8 8.58 7.58 -54.16
C ARG A 8 9.12 8.80 -53.39
N TRP A 9 9.81 9.65 -54.16
CA TRP A 9 10.38 11.00 -53.93
C TRP A 9 9.30 12.14 -53.91
N PRO A 10 9.56 13.50 -53.94
CA PRO A 10 10.80 14.32 -54.13
C PRO A 10 10.82 15.69 -53.31
N PRO A 11 11.40 16.85 -53.75
CA PRO A 11 12.65 17.50 -53.27
C PRO A 11 12.44 19.03 -53.01
N PRO A 12 13.30 20.04 -53.35
CA PRO A 12 14.78 20.16 -53.53
C PRO A 12 15.40 21.37 -52.77
N HIS A 13 16.73 21.55 -52.75
CA HIS A 13 17.34 22.84 -53.16
C HIS A 13 18.84 22.74 -53.49
N ARG A 14 19.20 23.49 -54.54
CA ARG A 14 20.45 23.55 -55.33
C ARG A 14 21.64 24.21 -54.62
N ARG A 15 22.85 23.77 -54.98
CA ARG A 15 23.92 24.43 -55.80
C ARG A 15 25.23 23.70 -55.43
N GLY A 16 26.11 23.25 -56.31
CA GLY A 16 26.44 23.62 -57.69
C GLY A 16 27.96 23.73 -57.75
N GLY A 17 28.64 22.96 -58.61
CA GLY A 17 30.08 23.03 -58.78
C GLY A 17 30.69 21.82 -59.46
N ALA A 18 30.69 21.84 -60.79
CA ALA A 18 31.37 20.89 -61.66
C ALA A 18 32.91 21.06 -61.61
N PHE A 19 33.69 20.04 -61.98
CA PHE A 19 34.43 20.02 -63.25
C PHE A 19 35.42 18.85 -63.37
N SER A 20 35.37 18.23 -64.56
CA SER A 20 36.50 17.74 -65.37
C SER A 20 37.14 16.37 -65.11
N PHE A 21 36.70 15.42 -65.94
CA PHE A 21 37.44 14.28 -66.48
C PHE A 21 38.64 14.71 -67.30
N TRP A 22 39.87 14.27 -66.96
CA TRP A 22 40.95 14.03 -67.92
C TRP A 22 41.56 12.65 -67.66
N CYS A 23 41.82 11.91 -68.75
CA CYS A 23 42.15 10.49 -68.78
C CYS A 23 43.60 10.29 -69.25
N SER A 24 44.23 9.22 -68.72
CA SER A 24 45.47 8.54 -69.19
C SER A 24 46.82 9.03 -68.63
N PRO A 25 47.88 8.19 -68.64
CA PRO A 25 47.92 6.77 -68.29
C PRO A 25 49.12 6.44 -67.36
N GLY A 26 48.99 5.36 -66.60
CA GLY A 26 50.12 4.49 -66.20
C GLY A 26 51.20 5.09 -65.32
N ILE A 27 51.16 4.74 -64.03
CA ILE A 27 52.33 4.33 -63.26
C ILE A 27 51.81 3.34 -62.21
N LEU A 28 52.30 2.09 -62.27
CA LEU A 28 52.17 1.11 -61.19
C LEU A 28 52.92 1.70 -59.98
N LEU A 29 52.21 2.34 -59.06
CA LEU A 29 52.70 2.59 -57.72
C LEU A 29 52.17 1.48 -56.83
N VAL A 30 53.08 0.59 -56.46
CA VAL A 30 52.93 -0.36 -55.37
C VAL A 30 52.53 0.45 -54.14
N ALA A 31 51.24 0.45 -53.81
CA ALA A 31 50.77 0.97 -52.54
C ALA A 31 51.33 0.01 -51.47
N LEU A 32 52.46 0.39 -50.87
CA LEU A 32 52.82 -0.10 -49.55
C LEU A 32 51.59 0.16 -48.69
N GLY A 33 50.91 -0.91 -48.30
CA GLY A 33 49.96 -0.85 -47.20
C GLY A 33 50.74 -0.37 -45.99
N LEU A 34 50.65 0.93 -45.71
CA LEU A 34 50.76 1.42 -44.36
C LEU A 34 49.59 0.76 -43.62
N LEU A 35 49.84 -0.45 -43.13
CA LEU A 35 49.27 -0.92 -41.89
C LEU A 35 49.62 0.17 -40.88
N LEU A 36 48.77 1.20 -40.77
CA LEU A 36 48.69 1.94 -39.54
C LEU A 36 48.53 0.84 -38.49
N PRO A 37 49.46 0.72 -37.53
CA PRO A 37 49.20 -0.17 -36.42
C PRO A 37 47.89 0.32 -35.85
N MET A 38 46.84 -0.51 -35.94
CA MET A 38 45.70 -0.29 -35.10
C MET A 38 46.29 -0.38 -33.71
N CYS A 39 46.45 0.76 -33.02
CA CYS A 39 46.64 0.76 -31.59
C CYS A 39 45.37 0.14 -31.02
N SER A 40 45.31 -1.19 -30.98
CA SER A 40 44.57 -1.85 -29.93
C SER A 40 45.28 -1.41 -28.66
N GLY A 41 44.67 -0.49 -27.91
CA GLY A 41 45.16 -0.23 -26.57
C GLY A 41 45.18 -1.56 -25.81
N ALA A 42 46.22 -1.75 -25.02
CA ALA A 42 46.28 -2.89 -24.13
C ALA A 42 45.28 -2.63 -23.00
N CYS A 43 44.43 -3.59 -22.63
CA CYS A 43 43.50 -3.42 -21.51
C CYS A 43 42.40 -2.32 -21.69
N ASP A 44 41.86 -2.13 -22.91
CA ASP A 44 40.78 -1.14 -23.17
C ASP A 44 39.42 -1.50 -22.53
N GLU A 45 39.21 -2.77 -22.12
CA GLU A 45 38.03 -3.20 -21.37
C GLU A 45 38.30 -3.13 -19.86
N LEU A 46 37.60 -2.23 -19.17
CA LEU A 46 37.78 -1.99 -17.73
C LEU A 46 37.02 -3.02 -16.89
N PRO A 47 37.61 -3.53 -15.79
CA PRO A 47 36.90 -4.34 -14.81
C PRO A 47 35.69 -3.58 -14.23
N THR A 48 34.53 -4.25 -14.17
CA THR A 48 33.30 -3.70 -13.63
C THR A 48 32.99 -4.27 -12.26
N PHE A 49 32.54 -3.41 -11.35
CA PHE A 49 32.19 -3.77 -9.97
C PHE A 49 30.79 -3.26 -9.63
N THR A 50 30.16 -3.90 -8.65
CA THR A 50 28.83 -3.52 -8.14
C THR A 50 28.90 -2.49 -7.02
N THR A 51 30.01 -2.44 -6.28
CA THR A 51 30.18 -1.55 -5.11
C THR A 51 31.21 -0.44 -5.32
N MET A 52 31.92 -0.46 -6.45
CA MET A 52 33.02 0.43 -6.78
C MET A 52 32.85 1.04 -8.18
N LYS A 53 33.47 2.20 -8.40
CA LYS A 53 33.55 2.87 -9.70
C LYS A 53 34.97 3.36 -9.97
N LEU A 54 35.31 3.56 -11.25
CA LEU A 54 36.58 4.17 -11.62
C LEU A 54 36.70 5.57 -10.99
N LYS A 55 37.86 5.86 -10.43
CA LYS A 55 38.17 7.17 -9.86
C LYS A 55 38.61 8.10 -10.98
N GLY A 56 37.73 9.02 -11.37
CA GLY A 56 37.95 9.93 -12.50
C GLY A 56 37.44 9.38 -13.83
N ASP A 57 37.86 10.01 -14.92
CA ASP A 57 37.41 9.66 -16.27
C ASP A 57 38.29 8.56 -16.89
N ALA A 58 37.67 7.68 -17.68
CA ALA A 58 38.39 6.64 -18.40
C ALA A 58 39.26 7.25 -19.51
N ALA A 59 40.49 6.76 -19.63
CA ALA A 59 41.38 7.10 -20.73
C ALA A 59 40.91 6.38 -22.01
N PRO A 60 41.21 6.93 -23.21
CA PRO A 60 40.80 6.31 -24.46
C PRO A 60 41.54 4.99 -24.74
N HIS A 61 42.77 4.85 -24.24
CA HIS A 61 43.59 3.64 -24.35
C HIS A 61 44.48 3.48 -23.12
N TYR A 62 44.74 2.23 -22.75
CA TYR A 62 45.70 1.87 -21.70
C TYR A 62 46.90 1.11 -22.30
N ALA A 63 48.06 1.20 -21.66
CA ALA A 63 49.29 0.50 -22.05
C ALA A 63 49.80 -0.39 -20.90
N PRO A 64 50.60 -1.43 -21.18
CA PRO A 64 51.19 -2.24 -20.12
C PRO A 64 52.00 -1.39 -19.14
N GLY A 65 51.71 -1.54 -17.85
CA GLY A 65 52.25 -0.73 -16.76
C GLY A 65 51.31 0.38 -16.27
N ASP A 66 50.27 0.75 -17.04
CA ASP A 66 49.28 1.73 -16.59
C ASP A 66 48.50 1.21 -15.39
N THR A 67 48.27 2.07 -14.41
CA THR A 67 47.54 1.75 -13.19
C THR A 67 46.29 2.59 -13.10
N ILE A 68 45.16 1.94 -12.83
CA ILE A 68 43.89 2.61 -12.56
C ILE A 68 43.47 2.37 -11.12
N GLU A 69 42.76 3.35 -10.55
CA GLU A 69 42.26 3.33 -9.18
C GLU A 69 40.73 3.38 -9.20
N TYR A 70 40.12 2.60 -8.32
CA TYR A 70 38.68 2.60 -8.08
C TYR A 70 38.38 3.23 -6.72
N GLU A 71 37.21 3.86 -6.61
CA GLU A 71 36.66 4.36 -5.37
C GLU A 71 35.28 3.74 -5.09
N CYS A 72 34.89 3.64 -3.82
CA CYS A 72 33.58 3.11 -3.45
C CYS A 72 32.45 3.99 -4.02
N LEU A 73 31.35 3.36 -4.42
CA LEU A 73 30.13 4.08 -4.77
C LEU A 73 29.54 4.82 -3.56
N PRO A 74 28.74 5.89 -3.76
CA PRO A 74 27.97 6.51 -2.69
C PRO A 74 27.11 5.47 -1.97
N GLY A 75 27.14 5.49 -0.63
CA GLY A 75 26.46 4.49 0.20
C GLY A 75 27.30 3.23 0.48
N TYR A 76 28.53 3.17 -0.02
CA TYR A 76 29.49 2.10 0.25
C TYR A 76 30.75 2.63 0.96
N LYS A 77 31.45 1.76 1.67
CA LYS A 77 32.70 2.00 2.41
C LYS A 77 33.68 0.87 2.16
N HIS A 78 34.97 1.10 2.38
CA HIS A 78 35.98 0.04 2.24
C HIS A 78 35.71 -1.12 3.21
N LEU A 79 35.99 -2.34 2.75
CA LEU A 79 36.04 -3.53 3.59
C LEU A 79 37.16 -3.41 4.63
N VAL A 80 36.98 -4.14 5.74
CA VAL A 80 38.00 -4.27 6.80
C VAL A 80 38.25 -5.77 7.01
N PRO A 81 39.47 -6.28 6.76
CA PRO A 81 40.70 -5.55 6.40
C PRO A 81 40.63 -4.87 5.02
N ILE A 82 41.40 -3.78 4.86
CA ILE A 82 41.41 -2.99 3.62
C ILE A 82 41.98 -3.85 2.49
N LEU A 83 41.19 -4.02 1.43
CA LEU A 83 41.58 -4.69 0.19
C LEU A 83 42.11 -3.66 -0.84
N PRO A 84 42.96 -4.08 -1.79
CA PRO A 84 43.43 -3.19 -2.85
C PRO A 84 42.27 -2.66 -3.69
N THR A 85 42.38 -1.42 -4.15
CA THR A 85 41.40 -0.77 -5.04
C THR A 85 42.01 -0.31 -6.36
N SER A 86 43.24 -0.72 -6.65
CA SER A 86 43.94 -0.40 -7.91
C SER A 86 44.38 -1.67 -8.62
N THR A 87 44.34 -1.63 -9.95
CA THR A 87 44.82 -2.71 -10.82
C THR A 87 45.74 -2.15 -11.89
N VAL A 88 46.66 -2.98 -12.36
CA VAL A 88 47.70 -2.64 -13.33
C VAL A 88 47.47 -3.42 -14.62
N CYS A 89 47.63 -2.78 -15.77
CA CYS A 89 47.61 -3.45 -17.07
C CYS A 89 48.93 -4.23 -17.24
N GLU A 90 48.85 -5.56 -17.29
CA GLU A 90 50.01 -6.44 -17.38
C GLU A 90 50.55 -6.54 -18.81
N THR A 91 51.75 -7.13 -18.96
CA THR A 91 52.42 -7.29 -20.26
C THR A 91 51.70 -8.21 -21.23
N ASP A 92 50.74 -8.99 -20.74
CA ASP A 92 49.84 -9.83 -21.57
C ASP A 92 48.59 -9.08 -22.03
N ASN A 93 48.53 -7.77 -21.80
CA ASN A 93 47.42 -6.88 -22.10
C ASN A 93 46.12 -7.21 -21.35
N THR A 94 46.23 -7.80 -20.15
CA THR A 94 45.11 -8.01 -19.23
C THR A 94 45.29 -7.23 -17.92
N TRP A 95 44.18 -6.88 -17.26
CA TRP A 95 44.24 -6.25 -15.94
C TRP A 95 44.59 -7.28 -14.87
N SER A 96 45.51 -6.92 -13.96
CA SER A 96 45.82 -7.74 -12.79
C SER A 96 44.55 -8.03 -11.97
N PRO A 97 44.40 -9.22 -11.36
CA PRO A 97 43.18 -9.59 -10.64
C PRO A 97 42.84 -8.59 -9.52
N LEU A 98 41.58 -8.13 -9.50
CA LEU A 98 41.04 -7.22 -8.51
C LEU A 98 39.66 -7.69 -8.06
N GLU A 99 39.41 -7.72 -6.75
CA GLU A 99 38.14 -8.15 -6.14
C GLU A 99 37.35 -6.95 -5.60
N GLU A 100 36.08 -7.18 -5.21
CA GLU A 100 35.26 -6.17 -4.55
C GLU A 100 35.88 -5.76 -3.21
N ALA A 101 36.26 -4.49 -3.09
CA ALA A 101 36.92 -3.94 -1.91
C ALA A 101 36.00 -3.04 -1.06
N CYS A 102 34.74 -2.87 -1.45
CA CYS A 102 33.77 -2.04 -0.75
C CYS A 102 32.53 -2.85 -0.31
N THR A 103 31.90 -2.41 0.78
CA THR A 103 30.66 -2.95 1.32
C THR A 103 29.70 -1.82 1.66
N LYS A 104 28.42 -2.13 1.87
CA LYS A 104 27.42 -1.11 2.18
C LYS A 104 27.75 -0.39 3.49
N LYS A 105 27.44 0.89 3.53
CA LYS A 105 27.37 1.64 4.79
C LYS A 105 26.10 1.26 5.55
N SER A 106 26.13 1.41 6.86
CA SER A 106 25.00 1.10 7.74
C SER A 106 24.41 2.39 8.29
N CYS A 107 23.09 2.51 8.23
CA CYS A 107 22.38 3.58 8.90
C CYS A 107 22.54 3.47 10.43
N PRO A 108 22.46 4.60 11.15
CA PRO A 108 22.48 4.57 12.61
C PRO A 108 21.31 3.74 13.14
N PRO A 109 21.44 3.11 14.32
CA PRO A 109 20.35 2.38 14.94
C PRO A 109 19.09 3.26 15.03
N PRO A 110 17.96 2.83 14.44
CA PRO A 110 16.70 3.58 14.52
C PRO A 110 16.24 3.68 15.97
N ARG A 111 15.74 4.86 16.35
CA ARG A 111 15.21 5.08 17.71
C ARG A 111 13.79 4.52 17.80
N GLU A 112 13.47 3.91 18.94
CA GLU A 112 12.11 3.48 19.23
C GLU A 112 11.24 4.67 19.69
N PRO A 113 10.01 4.81 19.17
CA PRO A 113 9.12 5.89 19.57
C PRO A 113 8.49 5.60 20.94
N SER A 114 8.23 6.65 21.72
CA SER A 114 7.47 6.54 22.95
C SER A 114 6.06 6.01 22.67
N ASN A 115 5.58 5.06 23.46
CA ASN A 115 4.29 4.38 23.24
C ASN A 115 4.14 3.70 21.87
N GLY A 116 5.26 3.34 21.24
CA GLY A 116 5.29 2.49 20.07
C GLY A 116 6.45 1.51 20.13
N LYS A 117 6.71 0.88 19.00
CA LYS A 117 7.74 -0.13 18.82
C LYS A 117 8.22 -0.17 17.39
N LEU A 118 9.45 -0.61 17.25
CA LEU A 118 10.02 -0.99 15.96
C LEU A 118 9.61 -2.44 15.67
N VAL A 119 8.75 -2.63 14.67
CA VAL A 119 8.15 -3.95 14.37
C VAL A 119 9.10 -4.79 13.53
N TYR A 120 9.87 -4.13 12.67
CA TYR A 120 10.78 -4.80 11.75
C TYR A 120 11.89 -3.83 11.35
N VAL A 121 13.11 -4.37 11.26
CA VAL A 121 14.27 -3.71 10.65
C VAL A 121 14.96 -4.73 9.78
N SER A 122 15.32 -4.36 8.55
CA SER A 122 16.19 -5.20 7.74
C SER A 122 17.48 -5.50 8.50
N GLU A 123 17.93 -6.76 8.46
CA GLU A 123 19.15 -7.19 9.12
C GLU A 123 20.34 -6.30 8.70
N ASN A 124 21.18 -5.92 9.67
CA ASN A 124 22.37 -5.08 9.52
C ASN A 124 22.17 -3.59 9.15
N MET A 125 20.92 -3.12 8.97
CA MET A 125 20.60 -1.69 8.77
C MET A 125 21.38 -1.03 7.62
N GLU A 126 21.78 -1.81 6.62
CA GLU A 126 22.62 -1.35 5.52
C GLU A 126 21.88 -0.48 4.51
N PHE A 127 22.62 0.24 3.67
CA PHE A 127 22.07 1.03 2.57
C PHE A 127 21.01 0.24 1.75
N GLY A 128 19.82 0.83 1.63
CA GLY A 128 18.62 0.21 1.04
C GLY A 128 17.68 -0.50 2.03
N SER A 129 18.06 -0.60 3.31
CA SER A 129 17.24 -1.20 4.37
C SER A 129 15.98 -0.41 4.71
N GLN A 130 15.03 -1.07 5.38
CA GLN A 130 13.79 -0.45 5.86
C GLN A 130 13.61 -0.66 7.37
N ALA A 131 12.99 0.32 8.02
CA ALA A 131 12.57 0.27 9.42
C ALA A 131 11.07 0.55 9.52
N HIS A 132 10.31 -0.37 10.11
CA HIS A 132 8.84 -0.33 10.20
C HIS A 132 8.39 -0.07 11.62
N TYR A 133 7.52 0.91 11.79
CA TYR A 133 7.04 1.36 13.09
C TYR A 133 5.56 1.01 13.31
N ALA A 134 5.20 0.77 14.56
CA ALA A 134 3.82 0.69 15.00
C ALA A 134 3.65 1.26 16.40
N CYS A 135 2.46 1.78 16.69
CA CYS A 135 2.13 2.25 18.03
C CYS A 135 1.56 1.13 18.89
N ASN A 136 1.72 1.29 20.21
CA ASN A 136 1.11 0.41 21.19
C ASN A 136 -0.41 0.60 21.19
N GLN A 137 -1.11 -0.34 21.81
CA GLN A 137 -2.56 -0.27 21.93
C GLN A 137 -2.99 1.01 22.65
N GLY A 138 -4.01 1.68 22.11
CA GLY A 138 -4.48 2.98 22.61
C GLY A 138 -3.75 4.20 22.05
N TYR A 139 -2.85 4.00 21.09
CA TYR A 139 -2.11 5.06 20.42
C TYR A 139 -2.19 4.94 18.90
N TYR A 140 -2.10 6.06 18.18
CA TYR A 140 -2.08 6.12 16.73
C TYR A 140 -0.79 6.78 16.21
N LEU A 141 -0.34 6.35 15.04
CA LEU A 141 0.96 6.74 14.48
C LEU A 141 0.85 8.08 13.74
N VAL A 142 1.70 9.02 14.12
CA VAL A 142 1.85 10.33 13.48
C VAL A 142 3.22 10.41 12.82
N GLY A 143 3.23 10.51 11.48
CA GLY A 143 4.43 10.51 10.65
C GLY A 143 4.56 9.26 9.77
N PRO A 144 5.77 8.99 9.23
CA PRO A 144 5.99 7.87 8.31
C PRO A 144 5.97 6.53 9.06
N LYS A 145 5.19 5.56 8.56
CA LYS A 145 5.18 4.19 9.08
C LYS A 145 6.48 3.43 8.78
N ILE A 146 7.12 3.75 7.66
CA ILE A 146 8.31 3.07 7.15
C ILE A 146 9.38 4.13 6.86
N LEU A 147 10.58 3.92 7.40
CA LEU A 147 11.76 4.70 7.05
C LEU A 147 12.68 3.87 6.15
N HIS A 148 13.36 4.56 5.23
CA HIS A 148 14.30 3.95 4.28
C HIS A 148 15.72 4.41 4.56
N CYS A 149 16.69 3.48 4.57
CA CYS A 149 18.11 3.81 4.70
C CYS A 149 18.66 4.26 3.35
N GLY A 150 18.88 5.56 3.21
CA GLY A 150 19.28 6.23 1.96
C GLY A 150 20.55 7.06 2.11
N LEU A 151 20.92 7.78 1.05
CA LEU A 151 22.06 8.71 1.10
C LEU A 151 21.70 9.97 1.89
N SER A 152 22.61 10.39 2.76
CA SER A 152 22.51 11.64 3.52
C SER A 152 23.85 12.37 3.43
N GLY A 153 23.95 13.31 2.49
CA GLY A 153 25.23 13.94 2.11
C GLY A 153 26.23 12.92 1.60
N ASN A 154 27.40 12.83 2.24
CA ASN A 154 28.45 11.85 1.91
C ASN A 154 28.30 10.51 2.66
N ASP A 155 27.28 10.36 3.51
CA ASP A 155 27.04 9.18 4.32
C ASP A 155 25.65 8.58 4.06
N VAL A 156 25.23 7.62 4.88
CA VAL A 156 23.88 7.04 4.86
C VAL A 156 23.10 7.43 6.12
N GLY A 157 21.80 7.62 5.94
CA GLY A 157 20.88 7.97 7.02
C GLY A 157 19.46 7.52 6.71
N TRP A 158 18.62 7.49 7.75
CA TRP A 158 17.19 7.26 7.56
C TRP A 158 16.55 8.44 6.83
N SER A 159 15.59 8.14 5.96
CA SER A 159 14.94 9.10 5.06
C SER A 159 14.33 10.29 5.80
N GLU A 160 13.81 10.07 7.00
CA GLU A 160 13.11 11.05 7.82
C GLU A 160 13.34 10.76 9.31
N GLU A 161 12.85 11.66 10.17
CA GLU A 161 12.82 11.43 11.61
C GLU A 161 11.82 10.32 11.99
N PRO A 162 12.07 9.56 13.07
CA PRO A 162 11.14 8.56 13.57
C PRO A 162 9.74 9.15 13.84
N PRO A 163 8.65 8.41 13.53
CA PRO A 163 7.30 8.85 13.86
C PRO A 163 7.11 8.89 15.37
N HIS A 164 6.05 9.56 15.83
CA HIS A 164 5.63 9.52 17.23
C HIS A 164 4.21 8.92 17.36
N CYS A 165 3.89 8.48 18.57
CA CYS A 165 2.62 7.82 18.87
C CYS A 165 1.80 8.67 19.83
N ASP A 166 0.67 9.17 19.34
CA ASP A 166 -0.25 9.99 20.11
C ASP A 166 -1.39 9.15 20.67
N LYS A 167 -1.89 9.54 21.84
CA LYS A 167 -3.01 8.85 22.49
C LYS A 167 -4.25 8.94 21.61
N ILE A 168 -4.94 7.82 21.45
CA ILE A 168 -6.26 7.80 20.85
C ILE A 168 -7.25 8.42 21.84
N LEU A 169 -7.81 9.55 21.43
CA LEU A 169 -8.85 10.25 22.14
C LEU A 169 -10.04 10.46 21.19
N CYS A 170 -11.25 10.35 21.75
CA CYS A 170 -12.48 10.65 21.05
C CYS A 170 -13.19 11.83 21.70
N GLN A 171 -13.65 12.76 20.87
CA GLN A 171 -14.68 13.70 21.27
C GLN A 171 -16.00 12.97 21.60
N PRO A 172 -16.94 13.63 22.30
CA PRO A 172 -18.22 13.02 22.65
C PRO A 172 -18.94 12.51 21.38
N PRO A 173 -19.57 11.31 21.44
CA PRO A 173 -20.23 10.74 20.28
C PRO A 173 -21.48 11.55 19.90
N PRO A 174 -21.99 11.41 18.67
CA PRO A 174 -23.10 12.22 18.18
C PRO A 174 -24.36 12.11 19.04
N GLN A 175 -25.02 13.24 19.28
CA GLN A 175 -26.37 13.23 19.85
C GLN A 175 -27.37 12.73 18.80
N ILE A 176 -28.25 11.80 19.18
CA ILE A 176 -29.28 11.26 18.28
C ILE A 176 -30.67 11.79 18.68
N PRO A 177 -31.59 12.01 17.71
CA PRO A 177 -32.97 12.36 18.01
C PRO A 177 -33.63 11.30 18.91
N ASN A 178 -34.43 11.74 19.89
CA ASN A 178 -35.16 10.86 20.82
C ASN A 178 -34.29 9.87 21.61
N GLY A 179 -32.97 10.05 21.62
CA GLY A 179 -32.05 9.21 22.37
C GLY A 179 -31.14 10.02 23.29
N GLU A 180 -30.47 9.30 24.17
CA GLU A 180 -29.44 9.80 25.06
C GLU A 180 -28.40 8.71 25.34
N PHE A 181 -27.19 9.10 25.70
CA PHE A 181 -26.10 8.17 26.00
C PHE A 181 -25.48 8.42 27.39
N THR A 182 -24.86 7.39 27.96
CA THR A 182 -24.15 7.46 29.25
C THR A 182 -22.90 8.34 29.18
N ASN A 183 -22.54 9.02 30.28
CA ASN A 183 -21.35 9.89 30.35
C ASN A 183 -21.36 11.08 29.38
N ASN A 184 -22.55 11.56 29.01
CA ASN A 184 -22.73 12.75 28.16
C ASN A 184 -22.17 14.07 28.72
N TYR A 185 -21.67 14.07 29.96
CA TYR A 185 -21.00 15.21 30.60
C TYR A 185 -19.48 15.25 30.33
N LYS A 186 -18.90 14.17 29.78
CA LYS A 186 -17.45 14.07 29.53
C LYS A 186 -17.12 14.66 28.17
N ASP A 187 -16.12 15.53 28.10
CA ASP A 187 -15.69 16.19 26.85
C ASP A 187 -14.66 15.39 26.04
N THR A 188 -14.08 14.33 26.61
CA THR A 188 -13.05 13.53 25.96
C THR A 188 -13.08 12.10 26.47
N PHE A 189 -13.01 11.14 25.56
CA PHE A 189 -13.02 9.71 25.85
C PHE A 189 -11.70 9.06 25.45
N GLU A 190 -11.21 8.15 26.27
CA GLU A 190 -9.99 7.39 25.98
C GLU A 190 -10.30 6.15 25.13
N TYR A 191 -9.27 5.58 24.52
CA TYR A 191 -9.39 4.34 23.75
C TYR A 191 -10.08 3.23 24.55
N ASN A 192 -10.96 2.48 23.88
CA ASN A 192 -11.82 1.43 24.44
C ASN A 192 -12.84 1.89 25.49
N GLU A 193 -12.90 3.17 25.86
CA GLU A 193 -14.07 3.67 26.58
C GLU A 193 -15.32 3.55 25.72
N ALA A 194 -16.44 3.30 26.38
CA ALA A 194 -17.68 3.05 25.71
C ALA A 194 -18.81 3.87 26.29
N VAL A 195 -19.74 4.25 25.43
CA VAL A 195 -21.02 4.82 25.82
C VAL A 195 -22.14 3.86 25.45
N SER A 196 -23.22 3.90 26.22
CA SER A 196 -24.44 3.14 25.91
C SER A 196 -25.58 4.11 25.63
N TYR A 197 -26.18 3.98 24.45
CA TYR A 197 -27.36 4.71 24.03
C TYR A 197 -28.63 4.02 24.53
N ARG A 198 -29.63 4.84 24.83
CA ARG A 198 -31.00 4.45 25.11
C ARG A 198 -31.96 5.46 24.51
N CYS A 199 -33.16 5.01 24.17
CA CYS A 199 -34.20 5.93 23.76
C CYS A 199 -34.81 6.63 24.97
N LYS A 200 -35.11 7.92 24.81
CA LYS A 200 -35.84 8.72 25.80
C LYS A 200 -37.28 8.21 25.87
N PRO A 201 -38.00 8.45 26.98
CA PRO A 201 -39.44 8.20 27.03
C PRO A 201 -40.18 8.95 25.91
N SER A 202 -41.15 8.28 25.29
CA SER A 202 -42.03 8.91 24.29
C SER A 202 -43.12 9.72 24.96
N ASN A 203 -43.50 10.84 24.34
CA ASN A 203 -44.66 11.64 24.76
C ASN A 203 -45.97 11.17 24.07
N GLY A 204 -45.88 10.21 23.14
CA GLY A 204 -47.02 9.66 22.40
C GLY A 204 -47.53 8.34 22.95
N SER A 205 -48.46 7.70 22.23
CA SER A 205 -48.96 6.36 22.55
C SER A 205 -47.97 5.24 22.27
N ASP A 206 -47.00 5.49 21.38
CA ASP A 206 -46.03 4.51 20.92
C ASP A 206 -44.64 4.87 21.46
N GLU A 207 -43.92 3.85 21.95
CA GLU A 207 -42.56 3.99 22.47
C GLU A 207 -41.53 4.01 21.33
N TYR A 208 -40.36 4.59 21.60
CA TYR A 208 -39.24 4.56 20.66
C TYR A 208 -38.50 3.23 20.77
N SER A 209 -38.21 2.62 19.62
CA SER A 209 -37.34 1.46 19.48
C SER A 209 -35.91 1.89 19.15
N LEU A 210 -34.93 1.24 19.76
CA LEU A 210 -33.51 1.44 19.46
C LEU A 210 -33.10 0.52 18.31
N ILE A 211 -32.72 1.12 17.17
CA ILE A 211 -32.34 0.42 15.95
C ILE A 211 -30.82 0.50 15.79
N GLY A 212 -30.15 -0.65 15.76
CA GLY A 212 -28.70 -0.75 15.67
C GLY A 212 -28.04 -1.12 17.00
N ALA A 213 -26.73 -0.88 17.11
CA ALA A 213 -25.98 -1.24 18.30
C ALA A 213 -26.13 -0.19 19.41
N SER A 214 -26.54 -0.62 20.60
CA SER A 214 -26.71 0.29 21.74
C SER A 214 -25.39 0.76 22.34
N ARG A 215 -24.27 0.06 22.11
CA ARG A 215 -22.97 0.36 22.71
C ARG A 215 -21.96 0.79 21.65
N LEU A 216 -21.41 2.00 21.82
CA LEU A 216 -20.36 2.57 20.99
C LEU A 216 -19.06 2.60 21.77
N VAL A 217 -17.93 2.36 21.09
CA VAL A 217 -16.58 2.30 21.67
C VAL A 217 -15.65 3.26 20.93
N CYS A 218 -14.82 3.99 21.68
CA CYS A 218 -13.76 4.82 21.11
C CYS A 218 -12.68 3.92 20.51
N SER A 219 -12.67 3.82 19.18
CA SER A 219 -11.90 2.84 18.41
C SER A 219 -10.65 3.42 17.75
N GLY A 220 -10.62 4.74 17.57
CA GLY A 220 -9.55 5.47 16.88
C GLY A 220 -9.65 6.97 17.12
N PRO A 221 -8.72 7.79 16.60
CA PRO A 221 -8.73 9.23 16.83
C PRO A 221 -10.05 9.84 16.35
N ASN A 222 -10.84 10.38 17.29
CA ASN A 222 -12.20 10.87 17.07
C ASN A 222 -13.14 9.91 16.34
N ARG A 223 -12.95 8.60 16.53
CA ARG A 223 -13.71 7.57 15.83
C ARG A 223 -14.40 6.63 16.80
N TRP A 224 -15.73 6.65 16.76
CA TRP A 224 -16.59 5.70 17.45
C TRP A 224 -16.92 4.51 16.55
N SER A 225 -17.07 3.34 17.15
CA SER A 225 -17.49 2.13 16.45
C SER A 225 -18.33 1.24 17.38
N PRO A 226 -19.39 0.59 16.88
CA PRO A 226 -20.01 0.74 15.55
C PRO A 226 -20.66 2.13 15.34
N ASP A 227 -21.36 2.33 14.23
CA ASP A 227 -22.08 3.58 13.97
C ASP A 227 -23.21 3.81 15.01
N PRO A 228 -23.58 5.08 15.31
CA PRO A 228 -24.62 5.39 16.28
C PRO A 228 -25.98 4.75 15.93
N PRO A 229 -26.76 4.28 16.92
CA PRO A 229 -28.09 3.74 16.67
C PRO A 229 -29.11 4.85 16.40
N GLU A 230 -30.29 4.46 15.93
CA GLU A 230 -31.46 5.35 15.77
C GLU A 230 -32.51 5.07 16.84
N CYS A 231 -33.18 6.12 17.32
CA CYS A 231 -34.36 6.00 18.18
C CYS A 231 -35.60 6.52 17.45
N LYS A 232 -36.43 5.60 16.95
CA LYS A 232 -37.65 5.91 16.19
C LYS A 232 -38.80 4.99 16.58
N VAL A 233 -40.02 5.43 16.30
CA VAL A 233 -41.20 4.58 16.48
C VAL A 233 -41.16 3.50 15.40
N VAL A 234 -41.17 2.24 15.83
CA VAL A 234 -41.38 1.08 14.97
C VAL A 234 -42.63 0.39 15.45
N LYS A 235 -43.60 0.23 14.55
CA LYS A 235 -44.90 -0.33 14.88
C LYS A 235 -45.42 -1.15 13.71
N CYS A 236 -45.25 -2.47 13.80
CA CYS A 236 -45.80 -3.37 12.81
C CYS A 236 -47.31 -3.56 13.02
N GLU A 237 -48.03 -3.73 11.92
CA GLU A 237 -49.47 -4.02 11.95
C GLU A 237 -49.75 -5.36 12.62
N TYR A 238 -50.98 -5.53 13.11
CA TYR A 238 -51.40 -6.80 13.70
C TYR A 238 -51.37 -7.89 12.62
N PRO A 239 -50.59 -8.97 12.80
CA PRO A 239 -50.38 -9.94 11.74
C PRO A 239 -51.53 -10.95 11.72
N ALA A 240 -52.62 -10.56 11.04
CA ALA A 240 -53.80 -11.38 10.87
C ALA A 240 -53.50 -12.58 9.96
N LEU A 241 -53.83 -13.79 10.42
CA LEU A 241 -53.68 -15.02 9.66
C LEU A 241 -55.05 -15.71 9.55
N GLU A 242 -55.57 -15.81 8.32
CA GLU A 242 -56.79 -16.57 8.05
C GLU A 242 -56.52 -18.07 8.15
N ASN A 243 -57.48 -18.83 8.69
CA ASN A 243 -57.38 -20.28 8.91
C ASN A 243 -56.15 -20.73 9.72
N GLY A 244 -55.63 -19.83 10.56
CA GLY A 244 -54.54 -20.10 11.48
C GLY A 244 -54.69 -19.31 12.78
N ARG A 245 -53.72 -19.49 13.68
CA ARG A 245 -53.66 -18.80 14.98
C ARG A 245 -52.24 -18.43 15.35
N LEU A 246 -52.09 -17.35 16.12
CA LEU A 246 -50.84 -17.09 16.83
C LEU A 246 -50.69 -18.10 17.96
N VAL A 247 -49.50 -18.67 18.09
CA VAL A 247 -49.13 -19.60 19.17
C VAL A 247 -48.09 -19.01 20.12
N SER A 248 -47.40 -17.94 19.71
CA SER A 248 -46.47 -17.20 20.57
C SER A 248 -46.36 -15.73 20.14
N GLY A 249 -45.85 -14.88 21.04
CA GLY A 249 -45.67 -13.44 20.79
C GLY A 249 -46.96 -12.64 20.87
N PHE A 250 -47.93 -13.06 21.69
CA PHE A 250 -49.21 -12.37 21.84
C PHE A 250 -49.04 -10.92 22.31
N GLY A 251 -49.69 -9.98 21.62
CA GLY A 251 -49.62 -8.56 21.94
C GLY A 251 -50.58 -7.73 21.09
N LYS A 252 -50.78 -6.47 21.47
CA LYS A 252 -51.52 -5.48 20.67
C LYS A 252 -50.59 -4.46 19.99
N ASN A 253 -49.36 -4.33 20.48
CA ASN A 253 -48.34 -3.43 19.95
C ASN A 253 -47.09 -4.25 19.64
N PHE A 254 -46.68 -4.28 18.37
CA PHE A 254 -45.50 -4.99 17.90
C PHE A 254 -44.41 -3.99 17.54
N GLN A 255 -43.39 -3.91 18.40
CA GLN A 255 -42.23 -3.05 18.23
C GLN A 255 -41.09 -3.76 17.50
N TYR A 256 -40.00 -3.06 17.23
CA TYR A 256 -38.81 -3.63 16.59
C TYR A 256 -38.34 -4.92 17.27
N LYS A 257 -38.02 -5.93 16.45
CA LYS A 257 -37.64 -7.29 16.85
C LYS A 257 -38.69 -8.07 17.64
N SER A 258 -39.94 -7.59 17.72
CA SER A 258 -41.06 -8.43 18.16
C SER A 258 -41.17 -9.64 17.24
N LYS A 259 -41.29 -10.83 17.81
CA LYS A 259 -41.42 -12.08 17.08
C LYS A 259 -42.75 -12.73 17.40
N VAL A 260 -43.48 -13.11 16.36
CA VAL A 260 -44.72 -13.90 16.49
C VAL A 260 -44.56 -15.22 15.75
N THR A 261 -45.27 -16.24 16.22
CA THR A 261 -45.27 -17.57 15.61
C THR A 261 -46.70 -18.03 15.36
N PHE A 262 -46.91 -18.72 14.25
CA PHE A 262 -48.21 -19.18 13.78
C PHE A 262 -48.32 -20.69 13.68
N GLU A 263 -49.55 -21.16 13.71
CA GLU A 263 -49.96 -22.53 13.40
C GLU A 263 -51.27 -22.48 12.60
N CYS A 264 -51.38 -23.29 11.54
CA CYS A 264 -52.63 -23.41 10.81
C CYS A 264 -53.65 -24.28 11.56
N LEU A 265 -54.93 -24.00 11.36
CA LEU A 265 -56.00 -24.83 11.90
C LEU A 265 -56.03 -26.19 11.19
N GLU A 266 -56.66 -27.16 11.85
CA GLU A 266 -56.93 -28.46 11.25
C GLU A 266 -57.71 -28.27 9.94
N GLY A 267 -57.29 -28.90 8.85
CA GLY A 267 -57.77 -28.54 7.51
C GLY A 267 -56.68 -27.99 6.60
N PHE A 268 -55.69 -27.31 7.19
CA PHE A 268 -54.83 -26.38 6.46
C PHE A 268 -53.34 -26.66 6.68
N SER A 269 -52.55 -26.41 5.65
CA SER A 269 -51.09 -26.46 5.66
C SER A 269 -50.51 -25.05 5.57
N LEU A 270 -49.42 -24.81 6.30
CA LEU A 270 -48.74 -23.51 6.31
C LEU A 270 -47.86 -23.34 5.08
N GLU A 271 -48.07 -22.26 4.35
CA GLU A 271 -47.23 -21.79 3.25
C GLU A 271 -46.43 -20.56 3.70
N GLY A 272 -45.10 -20.68 3.73
CA GLY A 272 -44.18 -19.65 4.20
C GLY A 272 -43.50 -20.00 5.52
N SER A 273 -43.03 -18.98 6.25
CA SER A 273 -42.37 -19.16 7.55
C SER A 273 -43.40 -19.19 8.67
N SER A 274 -43.27 -20.15 9.60
CA SER A 274 -44.10 -20.19 10.81
C SER A 274 -43.79 -19.07 11.80
N SER A 275 -42.71 -18.32 11.61
CA SER A 275 -42.40 -17.16 12.45
C SER A 275 -41.91 -15.96 11.65
N ILE A 276 -42.34 -14.78 12.08
CA ILE A 276 -42.02 -13.48 11.46
C ILE A 276 -41.53 -12.52 12.54
N VAL A 277 -40.71 -11.54 12.14
CA VAL A 277 -40.09 -10.55 13.02
C VAL A 277 -40.40 -9.15 12.52
N CYS A 278 -40.74 -8.24 13.43
CA CYS A 278 -40.99 -6.84 13.09
C CYS A 278 -39.65 -6.13 12.88
N GLU A 279 -39.40 -5.64 11.66
CA GLU A 279 -38.14 -5.01 11.28
C GLU A 279 -38.16 -3.48 11.39
N ALA A 280 -37.01 -2.86 11.15
CA ALA A 280 -36.76 -1.44 11.43
C ALA A 280 -37.59 -0.46 10.57
N ASP A 281 -38.20 -0.94 9.49
CA ASP A 281 -39.07 -0.19 8.59
C ASP A 281 -40.56 -0.37 8.91
N SER A 282 -40.88 -1.00 10.05
CA SER A 282 -42.24 -1.35 10.49
C SER A 282 -42.94 -2.38 9.60
N THR A 283 -42.17 -3.23 8.92
CA THR A 283 -42.69 -4.38 8.18
C THR A 283 -42.37 -5.70 8.89
N TRP A 284 -43.12 -6.74 8.53
CA TRP A 284 -42.86 -8.09 9.02
C TRP A 284 -41.92 -8.81 8.06
N GLU A 285 -40.83 -9.38 8.58
CA GLU A 285 -39.90 -10.18 7.78
C GLU A 285 -39.69 -11.59 8.40
N PRO A 286 -39.86 -12.67 7.61
CA PRO A 286 -40.47 -12.67 6.27
C PRO A 286 -41.95 -12.23 6.32
N ASP A 287 -42.57 -12.07 5.15
CA ASP A 287 -43.99 -11.73 5.04
C ASP A 287 -44.88 -12.70 5.84
N ILE A 288 -46.06 -12.20 6.25
CA ILE A 288 -47.06 -12.99 6.97
C ILE A 288 -47.41 -14.25 6.14
N PRO A 289 -47.34 -15.46 6.73
CA PRO A 289 -47.58 -16.71 5.99
C PRO A 289 -49.06 -16.86 5.61
N LYS A 290 -49.36 -17.90 4.81
CA LYS A 290 -50.73 -18.27 4.43
C LYS A 290 -51.06 -19.69 4.89
N CYS A 291 -52.31 -19.93 5.26
CA CYS A 291 -52.82 -21.27 5.50
C CYS A 291 -53.66 -21.68 4.30
N VAL A 292 -53.22 -22.69 3.56
CA VAL A 292 -53.90 -23.23 2.37
C VAL A 292 -54.52 -24.58 2.70
N GLU A 293 -55.64 -24.93 2.09
CA GLU A 293 -56.29 -26.23 2.32
C GLU A 293 -55.30 -27.37 2.05
N GLY A 294 -55.20 -28.30 3.01
CA GLY A 294 -54.36 -29.49 2.87
C GLY A 294 -55.01 -30.47 1.91
N PHE A 295 -54.29 -30.86 0.85
CA PHE A 295 -54.65 -32.04 0.07
C PHE A 295 -54.34 -33.28 0.91
N TYR A 296 -55.38 -33.92 1.45
CA TYR A 296 -55.30 -35.26 2.02
C TYR A 296 -55.41 -36.32 0.94
#